data_AF-A0AAW5C7R8-F1
#
_entry.id   AF-A0AAW5C7R8-F1
#
_cell.length_a   1.000
_cell.length_b   1.000
_cell.length_c   1.000
_cell.angle_alpha   90.00
_cell.angle_beta   90.00
_cell.angle_gamma   90.00
#
_symmetry.space_group_name_H-M   'P 1'
#
loop_
_entity.id
_entity.type
_entity.pdbx_description
1 polymer ?
#
loop_
_entity_poly.entity_id
_entity_poly.type
_entity_poly.pdbx_seq_one_letter_code
_entity_poly.pdbx_strand_id
1 'polypeptide(L)' 'MLEDTAGIRRVVLACGTVDLRKGIDGLAMIIGDKYQQNPFEKGTLFLFCGKRSDRLKGLLWMGTGFLLLYKRF' A
#
# COMPACT_ATOMS: atom_id res chain seq x y z
N MET A 1 -16.86 -9.50 4.85
CA MET A 1 -16.53 -9.25 6.26
C MET A 1 -15.03 -9.02 6.31
N LEU A 2 -14.55 -7.92 6.90
CA LEU A 2 -13.11 -7.70 7.04
C LEU A 2 -12.56 -8.85 7.88
N GLU A 3 -11.76 -9.73 7.26
CA GLU A 3 -10.99 -10.72 8.00
C GLU A 3 -10.08 -9.98 8.98
N ASP A 4 -9.84 -10.60 10.14
CA ASP A 4 -9.08 -10.01 11.24
C ASP A 4 -7.73 -9.48 10.71
N THR A 5 -7.59 -8.15 10.70
CA THR A 5 -6.42 -7.47 10.09
C THR A 5 -5.15 -7.60 10.93
N ALA A 6 -5.20 -8.39 12.02
CA ALA A 6 -4.11 -8.70 12.95
C ALA A 6 -2.88 -9.40 12.31
N GLY A 7 -2.83 -9.57 11.00
CA GLY A 7 -1.77 -10.23 10.26
C GLY A 7 -0.66 -9.35 9.69
N ILE A 8 -0.63 -8.03 9.95
CA ILE A 8 0.46 -7.18 9.46
C ILE A 8 1.74 -7.52 10.24
N ARG A 9 2.70 -8.14 9.54
CA ARG A 9 4.00 -8.57 10.07
C ARG A 9 5.12 -7.64 9.62
N ARG A 10 4.89 -6.92 8.52
CA ARG A 10 5.87 -6.07 7.87
C ARG A 10 5.20 -4.80 7.36
N VAL A 11 5.89 -3.68 7.55
CA VAL A 11 5.50 -2.39 6.98
C VAL A 11 6.64 -1.91 6.10
N VAL A 12 6.32 -1.57 4.85
CA VAL A 12 7.27 -1.03 3.88
C VAL A 12 6.86 0.39 3.55
N LEU A 13 7.74 1.36 3.77
CA LEU A 13 7.53 2.73 3.32
C LEU A 13 8.13 2.90 1.93
N ALA A 14 7.29 3.23 0.95
CA ALA A 14 7.71 3.57 -0.39
C ALA A 14 8.47 4.91 -0.38
N CYS A 15 9.79 4.87 -0.50
CA CYS A 15 10.64 6.05 -0.44
C CYS A 15 10.50 6.96 -1.68
N GLY A 16 10.31 8.26 -1.42
CA GLY A 16 10.13 9.30 -2.44
C GLY A 16 8.66 9.66 -2.65
N THR A 17 8.41 10.60 -3.57
CA THR A 17 7.05 11.08 -3.85
C THR A 17 6.31 10.09 -4.74
N VAL A 18 5.13 9.64 -4.32
CA VAL A 18 4.23 8.81 -5.12
C VAL A 18 2.97 9.60 -5.47
N ASP A 19 2.51 9.47 -6.73
CA ASP A 19 1.24 10.04 -7.15
C ASP A 19 0.07 9.28 -6.50
N LEU A 20 -0.43 9.82 -5.40
CA LEU A 20 -1.52 9.24 -4.62
C LEU A 20 -2.89 9.31 -5.32
N ARG A 21 -2.99 9.80 -6.56
CA ARG A 21 -4.20 9.64 -7.39
C ARG A 21 -4.36 8.21 -7.92
N LYS A 22 -3.27 7.42 -7.93
CA LYS A 22 -3.31 6.02 -8.34
C LYS A 22 -4.19 5.17 -7.41
N GLY A 23 -4.96 4.28 -8.02
CA GLY A 23 -5.74 3.24 -7.35
C GLY A 23 -4.90 2.00 -7.02
N ILE A 24 -5.56 0.89 -6.75
CA ILE A 24 -4.93 -0.38 -6.36
C ILE A 24 -3.89 -0.82 -7.40
N ASP A 25 -4.29 -0.98 -8.66
CA ASP A 25 -3.40 -1.52 -9.70
C ASP A 25 -2.19 -0.62 -9.96
N GLY A 26 -2.41 0.70 -9.96
CA GLY A 26 -1.32 1.66 -10.16
C GLY A 26 -0.33 1.68 -8.99
N LEU A 27 -0.78 1.43 -7.77
CA LEU A 27 0.11 1.33 -6.60
C LEU A 27 0.80 -0.04 -6.54
N ALA A 28 0.11 -1.12 -6.90
CA ALA A 28 0.70 -2.45 -7.02
C ALA A 28 1.81 -2.50 -8.08
N MET A 29 1.59 -1.86 -9.24
CA MET A 29 2.59 -1.69 -10.29
C MET A 29 3.83 -0.96 -9.77
N ILE A 30 3.66 0.11 -8.99
CA ILE A 30 4.80 0.82 -8.39
C ILE A 30 5.61 -0.09 -7.45
N ILE A 31 4.94 -0.94 -6.65
CA ILE A 31 5.63 -1.91 -5.77
C ILE A 31 6.48 -2.88 -6.59
N GLY A 32 5.91 -3.46 -7.64
CA GLY A 32 6.60 -4.38 -8.54
C GLY A 32 7.75 -3.71 -9.29
N ASP A 33 7.45 -2.66 -10.05
CA ASP A 33 8.39 -2.08 -11.01
C ASP A 33 9.49 -1.28 -10.32
N LYS A 34 9.11 -0.39 -9.38
CA LYS A 34 10.05 0.55 -8.76
C LYS A 34 10.78 -0.06 -7.58
N TYR A 35 10.09 -0.84 -6.76
CA TYR A 35 10.64 -1.39 -5.53
C TYR A 35 11.04 -2.86 -5.64
N GLN A 36 10.78 -3.52 -6.79
CA GLN A 36 11.14 -4.93 -7.03
C GLN A 36 10.61 -5.85 -5.93
N GLN A 37 9.39 -5.56 -5.45
CA GLN A 37 8.72 -6.30 -4.38
C GLN A 37 7.39 -6.89 -4.87
N ASN A 38 6.93 -7.92 -4.18
CA ASN A 38 5.66 -8.56 -4.52
C ASN A 38 4.48 -7.82 -3.84
N PRO A 39 3.58 -7.16 -4.57
CA PRO A 39 2.41 -6.51 -3.97
C PRO A 39 1.40 -7.50 -3.37
N PHE A 40 1.46 -8.79 -3.74
CA PHE A 40 0.59 -9.86 -3.25
C PHE A 40 1.17 -10.57 -2.00
N GLU A 41 2.21 -10.03 -1.39
CA GLU A 41 2.79 -10.57 -0.15
C GLU A 41 1.82 -10.35 1.03
N LYS A 42 1.21 -11.44 1.52
CA LYS A 42 0.30 -11.36 2.68
C LYS A 42 1.04 -10.86 3.91
N GLY A 43 0.38 -10.00 4.69
CA GLY A 43 0.93 -9.46 5.94
C GLY A 43 1.97 -8.34 5.75
N THR A 44 2.15 -7.88 4.51
CA THR A 44 3.00 -6.72 4.20
C THR A 44 2.14 -5.53 3.83
N LEU A 45 2.23 -4.46 4.63
CA LEU A 45 1.58 -3.19 4.37
C LEU A 45 2.54 -2.23 3.67
N PHE A 46 2.21 -1.85 2.44
CA PHE A 46 2.97 -0.85 1.68
C PHE A 46 2.38 0.54 1.90
N LEU A 47 3.17 1.45 2.45
CA LEU A 47 2.78 2.84 2.70
C LEU A 47 3.33 3.77 1.64
N PHE A 48 2.49 4.70 1.19
CA PHE A 48 2.81 5.66 0.15
C PHE A 48 2.56 7.08 0.64
N CYS A 49 3.59 7.92 0.48
CA CYS A 49 3.53 9.34 0.75
C CYS A 49 3.47 10.13 -0.56
N GLY A 50 2.55 11.10 -0.61
CA GLY A 50 2.46 12.05 -1.71
C GLY A 50 3.41 13.22 -1.51
N LYS A 51 3.35 14.19 -2.44
CA LYS A 51 4.13 15.43 -2.33
C LYS A 51 3.65 16.29 -1.15
N ARG A 52 2.36 16.18 -0.83
CA ARG A 52 1.72 16.88 0.29
C ARG A 52 1.70 15.94 1.49
N SER A 53 2.01 16.48 2.66
CA SER A 53 1.94 15.78 3.96
C SER A 53 0.52 15.66 4.52
N ASP A 54 -0.51 16.01 3.74
CA ASP A 54 -1.91 16.01 4.17
C ASP A 54 -2.60 14.65 4.03
N ARG A 55 -1.92 13.66 3.41
CA ARG A 55 -2.52 12.36 3.13
C ARG A 55 -1.47 11.26 2.98
N LEU A 56 -1.90 10.04 3.30
CA LEU A 56 -1.12 8.82 3.16
C LEU A 56 -2.02 7.68 2.65
N LYS A 57 -1.49 6.84 1.77
CA LYS A 57 -2.16 5.61 1.34
C LYS A 57 -1.42 4.38 1.84
N GLY A 58 -2.16 3.31 2.12
CA GLY A 58 -1.62 1.99 2.43
C GLY A 58 -2.22 0.95 1.49
N LEU A 59 -1.42 0.04 0.95
CA LEU A 59 -1.89 -1.09 0.16
C LEU A 59 -1.54 -2.40 0.88
N LEU A 60 -2.54 -3.26 1.06
CA LEU A 60 -2.41 -4.55 1.74
C LEU A 60 -3.12 -5.64 0.93
N TRP A 61 -2.46 -6.78 0.72
CA TRP A 61 -3.08 -7.96 0.12
C TRP A 61 -3.58 -8.92 1.18
N MET A 62 -4.88 -9.25 1.13
CA MET A 62 -5.52 -10.17 2.09
C MET A 62 -5.55 -11.63 1.61
N GLY A 63 -5.15 -11.90 0.37
CA GLY A 63 -5.26 -13.25 -0.24
C GLY A 63 -6.43 -13.41 -1.18
N THR A 64 -7.54 -12.74 -0.89
CA THR A 64 -8.75 -12.72 -1.74
C THR A 64 -8.91 -11.40 -2.48
N GLY A 65 -8.21 -10.36 -2.05
CA GLY A 65 -8.30 -9.02 -2.62
C GLY A 65 -7.35 -8.04 -1.95
N PHE A 66 -7.23 -6.86 -2.56
CA PHE A 66 -6.50 -5.74 -2.01
C PHE A 66 -7.39 -4.88 -1.11
N LEU A 67 -6.81 -4.41 -0.01
CA LEU A 67 -7.32 -3.32 0.80
C LEU A 67 -6.51 -2.06 0.50
N LEU A 68 -7.20 -0.97 0.17
CA LEU A 68 -6.61 0.36 0.02
C LEU A 68 -6.99 1.23 1.22
N LEU A 69 -6.03 1.48 2.09
CA LEU A 69 -6.14 2.38 3.22
C LEU A 69 -5.88 3.81 2.75
N TYR A 70 -6.70 4.76 3.24
CA TYR A 70 -6.53 6.19 2.97
C TYR A 70 -6.63 6.97 4.28
N LYS A 71 -5.55 7.61 4.68
CA LYS A 71 -5.53 8.54 5.82
C LYS A 71 -5.39 9.96 5.31
N ARG A 72 -6.26 10.84 5.81
CA ARG A 72 -6.17 12.29 5.60
C ARG A 72 -6.00 12.94 6.98
N PHE A 73 -5.06 13.87 7.08
CA PHE A 73 -4.80 14.65 8.27
C PHE A 73 -5.58 15.97 8.25
#